data_AF-A0A067L9K6-F1
#
_entry.id   AF-A0A067L9K6-F1
#
_cell.length_a   1.000
_cell.length_b   1.000
_cell.length_c   1.000
_cell.angle_alpha   90.00
_cell.angle_beta   90.00
_cell.angle_gamma   90.00
#
_symmetry.space_group_name_H-M   'P 1'
#
loop_
_entity.id
_entity.type
_entity.pdbx_description
1 polymer ?
#
loop_
_entity_poly.entity_id
_entity_poly.type
_entity_poly.pdbx_seq_one_letter_code
_entity_poly.pdbx_strand_id
1 'polypeptide(L)'
;MLHMKLIEKIGDSYRVVGARIDGSEDKEGEDAGDANMAEGNPPPFGPSFGVGTSDAGPSFQGTSSMSNDEVLARMMSRMDMFDTRLNGMESMIADRFQSIEIIHGSLDSRMDTLQGQLQTVLQLLQPHPPPPPES
;
A
#
# COMPACT_ATOMS: atom_id res chain seq x y z
N MET A 1 8.29 6.78 14.13
CA MET A 1 7.40 7.46 13.17
C MET A 1 8.16 7.66 11.86
N LEU A 2 7.64 7.15 10.74
CA LEU A 2 8.24 7.35 9.42
C LEU A 2 7.54 8.51 8.70
N HIS A 3 8.27 9.59 8.41
CA HIS A 3 7.70 10.76 7.73
C HIS A 3 7.59 10.51 6.21
N MET A 4 6.47 9.94 5.78
CA MET A 4 6.14 9.84 4.35
C MET A 4 6.19 11.23 3.68
N LYS A 5 6.74 11.31 2.46
CA LYS A 5 6.85 12.55 1.68
C LYS A 5 6.29 12.31 0.28
N LEU A 6 5.27 13.08 -0.09
CA LEU A 6 4.67 13.04 -1.42
C LEU A 6 5.67 13.53 -2.46
N ILE A 7 5.92 12.74 -3.51
CA ILE A 7 6.85 13.07 -4.60
C ILE A 7 6.06 13.26 -5.91
N GLU A 8 6.30 14.35 -6.63
CA GLU A 8 5.80 14.55 -8.00
C GLU A 8 6.91 14.28 -9.03
N LYS A 9 6.57 13.66 -10.17
CA LYS A 9 7.42 13.55 -11.36
C LYS A 9 7.00 14.61 -12.37
N ILE A 10 7.94 15.45 -12.83
CA ILE A 10 7.71 16.48 -13.85
C ILE A 10 8.82 16.37 -14.90
N GLY A 11 8.44 16.01 -16.13
CA GLY A 11 9.40 15.53 -17.11
C GLY A 11 10.10 14.29 -16.57
N ASP A 12 11.44 14.28 -16.58
CA ASP A 12 12.27 13.20 -16.02
C ASP A 12 12.92 13.56 -14.68
N SER A 13 12.44 14.63 -14.02
CA SER A 13 12.86 15.02 -12.68
C SER A 13 11.77 14.77 -11.64
N TYR A 14 12.18 14.56 -10.38
CA TYR A 14 11.31 14.28 -9.25
C TYR A 14 11.54 15.29 -8.13
N ARG A 15 10.50 15.71 -7.41
CA ARG A 15 10.65 16.58 -6.23
C ARG A 15 9.55 16.37 -5.18
N VAL A 16 9.87 16.70 -3.94
CA VAL A 16 8.94 16.61 -2.81
C VAL A 16 7.88 17.71 -2.91
N VAL A 17 6.61 17.30 -2.99
CA VAL A 17 5.45 18.19 -2.93
C VAL A 17 5.29 18.72 -1.50
N GLY A 18 5.14 20.03 -1.35
CA GLY A 18 4.80 20.66 -0.07
C GLY A 18 5.95 20.84 0.94
N ALA A 19 7.19 20.50 0.58
CA ALA A 19 8.34 20.64 1.49
C ALA A 19 8.65 22.11 1.85
N ARG A 20 8.12 22.55 3.01
CA ARG A 20 8.82 23.52 3.87
C ARG A 20 9.67 22.73 4.88
N ILE A 21 10.67 23.40 5.47
CA ILE A 21 11.80 22.76 6.14
C ILE A 21 11.51 22.57 7.65
N ASP A 22 12.16 21.56 8.27
CA ASP A 22 12.08 21.10 9.67
C ASP A 22 10.76 20.47 10.16
N GLY A 23 10.76 19.47 11.05
CA GLY A 23 11.89 18.68 11.58
C GLY A 23 11.50 17.80 12.81
N SER A 24 12.14 16.62 12.99
CA SER A 24 12.06 15.69 14.17
C SER A 24 10.69 15.05 14.53
N GLU A 25 10.55 13.91 15.24
CA GLU A 25 11.29 12.62 15.23
C GLU A 25 10.44 11.51 15.96
N ASP A 26 10.85 10.24 15.88
CA ASP A 26 10.65 9.15 16.89
C ASP A 26 9.30 8.42 17.16
N LYS A 27 9.30 7.50 18.14
CA LYS A 27 8.86 6.07 18.09
C LYS A 27 7.68 5.72 19.08
N GLU A 28 7.25 4.49 19.44
CA GLU A 28 7.73 3.08 19.24
C GLU A 28 6.61 2.03 19.53
N GLY A 29 6.72 0.78 19.01
CA GLY A 29 5.90 -0.41 19.36
C GLY A 29 4.52 -0.51 18.66
N GLU A 30 4.02 -1.63 18.09
CA GLU A 30 4.15 -3.10 18.32
C GLU A 30 3.43 -3.66 19.57
N ASP A 31 2.31 -4.38 19.38
CA ASP A 31 2.17 -5.83 19.67
C ASP A 31 0.92 -6.41 18.94
N ALA A 32 0.78 -7.73 18.87
CA ALA A 32 -0.17 -8.44 18.00
C ALA A 32 -1.41 -9.04 18.72
N GLY A 33 -2.47 -9.32 17.94
CA GLY A 33 -3.70 -9.97 18.42
C GLY A 33 -4.55 -10.56 17.30
N ASP A 34 -4.25 -11.79 16.89
CA ASP A 34 -5.05 -12.56 15.92
C ASP A 34 -6.39 -13.02 16.52
N ALA A 35 -7.50 -12.82 15.79
CA ALA A 35 -8.54 -13.84 15.63
C ALA A 35 -9.64 -13.44 14.61
N ASN A 36 -9.84 -14.32 13.62
CA ASN A 36 -11.12 -14.69 13.00
C ASN A 36 -11.84 -13.69 12.05
N MET A 37 -12.11 -14.15 10.82
CA MET A 37 -12.78 -13.38 9.76
C MET A 37 -14.25 -13.76 9.62
N ALA A 38 -15.13 -12.77 9.46
CA ALA A 38 -16.53 -12.97 9.08
C ALA A 38 -16.87 -12.03 7.90
N GLU A 39 -16.77 -12.56 6.67
CA GLU A 39 -17.04 -11.81 5.44
C GLU A 39 -18.54 -11.51 5.28
N GLY A 40 -18.88 -10.22 5.12
CA GLY A 40 -20.27 -9.75 5.01
C GLY A 40 -20.42 -8.65 3.95
N ASN A 41 -20.82 -9.05 2.75
CA ASN A 41 -21.00 -8.13 1.61
C ASN A 41 -22.15 -7.13 1.85
N PRO A 42 -21.95 -5.81 1.68
CA PRO A 42 -23.02 -4.82 1.84
C PRO A 42 -24.07 -4.90 0.70
N PRO A 43 -25.35 -4.56 0.98
CA PRO A 43 -26.42 -4.63 -0.02
C PRO A 43 -26.34 -3.49 -1.06
N PRO A 44 -26.85 -3.70 -2.29
CA PRO A 44 -26.82 -2.69 -3.35
C PRO A 44 -27.78 -1.51 -3.06
N PHE A 45 -27.35 -0.31 -3.43
CA PHE A 45 -28.11 0.93 -3.24
C PHE A 45 -29.34 1.01 -4.16
N GLY A 46 -30.48 1.49 -3.62
CA GLY A 46 -31.66 1.83 -4.41
C GLY A 46 -32.71 2.60 -3.60
N PRO A 47 -32.99 3.88 -3.90
CA PRO A 47 -34.07 4.63 -3.26
C PRO A 47 -35.41 4.38 -3.98
N SER A 48 -36.46 4.04 -3.23
CA SER A 48 -37.84 3.98 -3.75
C SER A 48 -38.79 4.66 -2.77
N PHE A 49 -39.44 5.74 -3.20
CA PHE A 49 -40.39 6.50 -2.38
C PHE A 49 -41.78 5.85 -2.45
N GLY A 50 -42.16 5.16 -1.37
CA GLY A 50 -43.49 4.56 -1.21
C GLY A 50 -44.46 5.45 -0.40
N VAL A 51 -45.71 5.54 -0.85
CA VAL A 51 -46.82 6.23 -0.18
C VAL A 51 -47.54 5.29 0.78
N GLY A 52 -47.96 5.76 1.98
CA GLY A 52 -49.10 5.13 2.67
C GLY A 52 -49.19 5.20 4.20
N THR A 53 -49.73 6.31 4.73
CA THR A 53 -50.62 6.38 5.94
C THR A 53 -50.13 5.95 7.34
N SER A 54 -50.93 6.31 8.35
CA SER A 54 -50.89 5.85 9.76
C SER A 54 -49.68 6.25 10.61
N ASP A 55 -49.60 7.55 10.91
CA ASP A 55 -49.83 8.12 12.25
C ASP A 55 -49.32 7.36 13.51
N ALA A 56 -48.22 6.64 13.38
CA ALA A 56 -47.27 6.43 14.47
C ALA A 56 -46.17 7.49 14.31
N GLY A 57 -46.39 8.67 14.89
CA GLY A 57 -45.30 9.63 15.08
C GLY A 57 -44.12 8.95 15.78
N PRO A 58 -42.86 9.30 15.46
CA PRO A 58 -41.71 8.61 16.03
C PRO A 58 -41.81 8.68 17.55
N SER A 59 -41.98 7.51 18.17
CA SER A 59 -41.84 7.44 19.61
C SER A 59 -40.44 7.95 19.93
N PHE A 60 -40.34 8.95 20.82
CA PHE A 60 -39.06 9.35 21.38
C PHE A 60 -38.62 8.24 22.34
N GLN A 61 -38.27 7.09 21.76
CA GLN A 61 -37.47 6.03 22.35
C GLN A 61 -36.24 6.73 22.92
N GLY A 62 -36.22 6.82 24.25
CA GLY A 62 -35.74 8.02 24.94
C GLY A 62 -34.40 8.52 24.44
N THR A 63 -34.27 9.85 24.31
CA THR A 63 -32.98 10.49 24.03
C THR A 63 -32.03 10.21 25.19
N SER A 64 -31.37 9.06 25.14
CA SER A 64 -30.25 8.70 25.98
C SER A 64 -29.16 9.72 25.71
N SER A 65 -29.09 10.73 26.57
CA SER A 65 -28.07 11.76 26.53
C SER A 65 -26.73 11.10 26.85
N MET A 66 -26.07 10.57 25.80
CA MET A 66 -24.75 9.98 25.90
C MET A 66 -23.84 10.97 26.62
N SER A 67 -23.10 10.51 27.64
CA SER A 67 -22.20 11.44 28.33
C SER A 67 -21.09 11.90 27.38
N ASN A 68 -20.47 13.04 27.67
CA ASN A 68 -19.31 13.48 26.89
C ASN A 68 -18.20 12.42 26.90
N ASP A 69 -18.08 11.65 28.00
CA ASP A 69 -17.13 10.54 28.14
C ASP A 69 -17.50 9.34 27.26
N GLU A 70 -18.79 9.01 27.12
CA GLU A 70 -19.28 7.96 26.22
C GLU A 70 -19.06 8.33 24.75
N VAL A 71 -19.30 9.61 24.40
CA VAL A 71 -18.99 10.15 23.06
C VAL A 71 -17.48 10.09 22.79
N LEU A 72 -16.65 10.48 23.77
CA LEU A 72 -15.19 10.46 23.65
C LEU A 72 -14.64 9.04 23.52
N ALA A 73 -15.10 8.09 24.35
CA ALA A 73 -14.74 6.68 24.26
C ALA A 73 -15.14 6.07 22.91
N ARG A 74 -16.30 6.45 22.37
CA ARG A 74 -16.76 6.04 21.04
C ARG A 74 -15.95 6.68 19.90
N MET A 75 -15.37 7.86 20.12
CA MET A 75 -14.44 8.48 19.17
C MET A 75 -13.07 7.80 19.19
N MET A 76 -12.54 7.48 20.38
CA MET A 76 -11.28 6.73 20.55
C MET A 76 -11.39 5.34 19.91
N SER A 77 -12.39 4.54 20.29
CA SER A 77 -12.63 3.20 19.71
C SER A 77 -12.81 3.19 18.18
N ARG A 78 -13.27 4.30 17.58
CA ARG A 78 -13.30 4.48 16.13
C ARG A 78 -11.94 4.84 15.54
N MET A 79 -11.15 5.65 16.23
CA MET A 79 -9.78 5.98 15.85
C MET A 79 -8.88 4.74 15.87
N ASP A 80 -8.97 3.92 16.93
CA ASP A 80 -8.22 2.65 17.07
C ASP A 80 -8.56 1.66 15.93
N MET A 81 -9.83 1.62 15.53
CA MET A 81 -10.31 0.82 14.39
C MET A 81 -9.79 1.33 13.04
N PHE A 82 -9.68 2.66 12.87
CA PHE A 82 -9.06 3.24 11.67
C PHE A 82 -7.56 2.99 11.64
N ASP A 83 -6.87 3.18 12.77
CA ASP A 83 -5.41 2.96 12.90
C ASP A 83 -5.04 1.51 12.59
N THR A 84 -5.70 0.54 13.24
CA THR A 84 -5.53 -0.90 12.97
C THR A 84 -5.71 -1.22 11.48
N ARG A 85 -6.71 -0.60 10.83
CA ARG A 85 -6.97 -0.79 9.40
C ARG A 85 -5.94 -0.11 8.50
N LEU A 86 -5.39 1.03 8.91
CA LEU A 86 -4.32 1.74 8.19
C LEU A 86 -2.99 0.97 8.30
N ASN A 87 -2.61 0.50 9.48
CA ASN A 87 -1.41 -0.33 9.69
C ASN A 87 -1.49 -1.64 8.88
N GLY A 88 -2.66 -2.27 8.85
CA GLY A 88 -2.91 -3.44 7.97
C GLY A 88 -2.77 -3.11 6.49
N MET A 89 -3.29 -1.97 6.04
CA MET A 89 -3.12 -1.50 4.65
C MET A 89 -1.66 -1.14 4.32
N GLU A 90 -0.91 -0.54 5.24
CA GLU A 90 0.51 -0.22 5.07
C GLU A 90 1.35 -1.49 4.93
N SER A 91 1.14 -2.48 5.80
CA SER A 91 1.78 -3.80 5.72
C SER A 91 1.51 -4.49 4.37
N MET A 92 0.25 -4.50 3.91
CA MET A 92 -0.13 -5.02 2.59
C MET A 92 0.47 -4.26 1.40
N ILE A 93 0.91 -3.01 1.60
CA ILE A 93 1.60 -2.19 0.58
C ILE A 93 3.10 -2.46 0.63
N ALA A 94 3.69 -2.59 1.83
CA ALA A 94 5.10 -2.91 2.02
C ALA A 94 5.48 -4.29 1.45
N ASP A 95 4.68 -5.34 1.73
CA ASP A 95 4.82 -6.68 1.14
C ASP A 95 4.86 -6.63 -0.40
N ARG A 96 3.95 -5.85 -1.01
CA ARG A 96 3.88 -5.69 -2.46
C ARG A 96 5.10 -5.00 -3.04
N PHE A 97 5.63 -3.98 -2.37
CA PHE A 97 6.88 -3.34 -2.80
C PHE A 97 8.08 -4.27 -2.66
N GLN A 98 8.22 -4.99 -1.55
CA GLN A 98 9.28 -5.99 -1.35
C GLN A 98 9.22 -7.10 -2.41
N SER A 99 8.01 -7.57 -2.75
CA SER A 99 7.77 -8.54 -3.82
C SER A 99 8.21 -8.01 -5.19
N ILE A 100 7.93 -6.74 -5.49
CA ILE A 100 8.37 -6.07 -6.72
C ILE A 100 9.90 -5.93 -6.77
N GLU A 101 10.57 -5.58 -5.66
CA GLU A 101 12.03 -5.49 -5.57
C GLU A 101 12.71 -6.85 -5.83
N ILE A 102 12.18 -7.93 -5.23
CA ILE A 102 12.65 -9.30 -5.46
C ILE A 102 12.48 -9.72 -6.93
N ILE A 103 11.33 -9.40 -7.54
CA ILE A 103 11.08 -9.67 -8.96
C ILE A 103 12.04 -8.85 -9.84
N HIS A 104 12.31 -7.58 -9.51
CA HIS A 104 13.23 -6.72 -10.25
C HIS A 104 14.66 -7.28 -10.22
N GLY A 105 15.21 -7.57 -9.04
CA GLY A 105 16.55 -8.16 -8.92
C GLY A 105 16.69 -9.54 -9.58
N SER A 106 15.61 -10.32 -9.60
CA SER A 106 15.54 -11.60 -10.32
C SER A 106 15.55 -11.42 -11.86
N LEU A 107 14.86 -10.40 -12.38
CA LEU A 107 14.89 -10.07 -13.80
C LEU A 107 16.25 -9.52 -14.25
N ASP A 108 16.87 -8.68 -13.42
CA ASP A 108 18.20 -8.09 -13.63
C ASP A 108 19.27 -9.19 -13.72
N SER A 109 19.33 -10.07 -12.71
CA SER A 109 20.23 -11.25 -12.68
C SER A 109 20.06 -12.18 -13.89
N ARG A 110 18.83 -12.30 -14.41
CA ARG A 110 18.52 -13.09 -15.61
C ARG A 110 18.93 -12.37 -16.89
N MET A 111 18.89 -11.03 -16.93
CA MET A 111 19.35 -10.26 -18.07
C MET A 111 20.87 -10.35 -18.21
N ASP A 112 21.62 -10.18 -17.12
CA ASP A 112 23.07 -10.39 -17.07
C ASP A 112 23.46 -11.80 -17.55
N THR A 113 22.75 -12.83 -17.08
CA THR A 113 22.98 -14.23 -17.47
C THR A 113 22.77 -14.41 -18.98
N LEU A 114 21.68 -13.87 -19.54
CA LEU A 114 21.39 -13.95 -20.98
C LEU A 114 22.39 -13.14 -21.82
N GLN A 115 22.84 -11.98 -21.33
CA GLN A 115 23.86 -11.16 -21.99
C GLN A 115 25.21 -11.89 -22.05
N GLY A 116 25.66 -12.48 -20.93
CA GLY A 116 26.88 -13.28 -20.89
C GLY A 116 26.83 -14.53 -21.79
N GLN A 117 25.67 -15.20 -21.83
CA GLN A 117 25.44 -16.32 -22.76
C GLN A 117 25.49 -15.86 -24.22
N LEU A 118 24.81 -14.77 -24.58
CA LEU A 118 24.82 -14.22 -25.93
C LEU A 118 26.23 -13.78 -26.36
N GLN A 119 26.98 -13.11 -25.49
CA GLN A 119 28.36 -12.71 -25.75
C GLN A 119 29.29 -13.93 -25.92
N THR A 120 29.03 -15.04 -25.22
CA THR A 120 29.76 -16.30 -25.40
C THR A 120 29.44 -16.93 -26.77
N VAL A 121 28.15 -16.99 -27.16
CA VAL A 121 27.74 -17.49 -28.49
C VAL A 121 28.33 -16.65 -29.61
N LEU A 122 28.30 -15.31 -29.47
CA LEU A 122 28.87 -14.41 -30.48
C LEU A 122 30.38 -14.59 -30.66
N GLN A 123 31.13 -14.89 -29.59
CA GLN A 123 32.56 -15.23 -29.69
C GLN A 123 32.79 -16.55 -30.42
N LEU A 124 31.98 -17.58 -30.14
CA LEU A 124 32.06 -18.88 -30.83
C LEU A 124 31.70 -18.80 -32.32
N LEU A 125 30.95 -17.76 -32.73
CA LEU A 125 30.62 -17.46 -34.13
C LEU A 125 31.66 -16.58 -34.84
N GLN A 126 32.67 -16.04 -34.14
CA GLN A 126 33.73 -15.28 -34.81
C GLN A 126 34.65 -16.22 -35.61
N PRO A 127 35.00 -15.89 -36.87
CA PRO A 127 36.02 -16.62 -37.61
C PRO A 127 37.33 -16.64 -36.83
N HIS A 128 37.98 -17.80 -36.76
CA HIS A 128 39.31 -17.90 -36.15
C HIS A 128 40.27 -16.97 -36.92
N PRO A 129 41.11 -16.17 -36.24
CA PRO A 129 42.06 -15.31 -36.93
C PRO A 129 43.00 -16.14 -37.83
N PRO A 130 43.40 -15.61 -39.00
CA PRO A 130 44.31 -16.33 -39.88
C PRO A 130 45.64 -16.61 -39.17
N PRO A 131 46.32 -17.74 -39.46
CA PRO A 131 47.62 -18.03 -38.88
C PRO A 131 48.63 -16.94 -39.25
N PRO A 132 49.63 -16.66 -38.38
CA PRO A 132 50.69 -15.70 -38.69
C PRO A 132 51.49 -16.17 -39.92
N PRO A 133 52.01 -15.24 -40.74
CA PRO A 133 52.80 -15.61 -41.92
C PRO A 133 54.09 -16.30 -41.52
N GLU A 134 54.34 -17.48 -42.09
CA GLU A 134 55.63 -18.18 -41.99
C GLU A 134 56.73 -17.34 -42.68
N SER A 135 57.96 -17.38 -42.14
CA SER A 135 59.10 -16.53 -42.50
C SER A 135 60.31 -17.33 -42.95
#